data_AF-A0A1J5TJS8-F1
#
_entry.id   AF-A0A1J5TJS8-F1
#
_cell.length_a   1.000
_cell.length_b   1.000
_cell.length_c   1.000
_cell.angle_alpha   90.00
_cell.angle_beta   90.00
_cell.angle_gamma   90.00
#
_symmetry.space_group_name_H-M   'P 1'
#
loop_
_entity.id
_entity.type
_entity.pdbx_description
1 polymer ?
#
loop_
_entity_poly.entity_id
_entity_poly.type
_entity_poly.pdbx_seq_one_letter_code
_entity_poly.pdbx_strand_id
1 'polypeptide(L)'
;MKRVKLINDPADLVSLFHSVDSDARREILSLLSQGWTPISDLTDKFGDEANAAISFFEKFKLVESRWEVKDSKPQKAYRTFYNAFQISSSLSFDEAQELLTIVLMTNRKFASIEKKMDNLVADEGTFANDISRKLNLTNLQLKGILKRSSRFDFKGHNIVRVGDED
;
A
#
# COMPACT_ATOMS: atom_id res chain seq x y z
N MET A 1 1.73 24.71 5.05
CA MET A 1 2.02 24.02 6.33
C MET A 1 2.60 22.65 6.02
N LYS A 2 3.69 22.24 6.68
CA LYS A 2 4.32 20.93 6.48
C LYS A 2 3.46 19.86 7.17
N ARG A 3 2.95 18.89 6.42
CA ARG A 3 2.23 17.71 6.94
C ARG A 3 3.21 16.54 6.92
N VAL A 4 3.66 16.12 8.10
CA VAL A 4 4.68 15.08 8.25
C VAL A 4 4.01 13.75 8.60
N LYS A 5 4.32 12.68 7.86
CA LYS A 5 4.00 11.31 8.28
C LYS A 5 5.14 10.78 9.15
N LEU A 6 4.84 10.39 10.38
CA LEU A 6 5.80 9.73 11.26
C LEU A 6 5.78 8.23 11.00
N ILE A 7 6.94 7.66 10.69
CA ILE A 7 7.16 6.23 10.51
C ILE A 7 7.96 5.73 11.73
N ASN A 8 7.27 5.01 12.62
CA ASN A 8 7.88 4.41 13.81
C ASN A 8 7.97 2.88 13.71
N ASP A 9 7.10 2.28 12.90
CA ASP A 9 7.12 0.86 12.60
C ASP A 9 7.96 0.59 11.34
N PRO A 10 9.06 -0.17 11.44
CA PRO A 10 9.91 -0.41 10.28
C PRO A 10 9.18 -1.05 9.09
N ALA A 11 8.13 -1.84 9.33
CA ALA A 11 7.36 -2.45 8.25
C ALA A 11 6.65 -1.41 7.37
N ASP A 12 6.36 -0.21 7.88
CA ASP A 12 5.78 0.87 7.08
C ASP A 12 6.74 1.35 5.98
N LEU A 13 8.05 1.15 6.13
CA LEU A 13 9.03 1.42 5.08
C LEU A 13 8.75 0.61 3.81
N VAL A 14 8.19 -0.60 3.94
CA VAL A 14 7.82 -1.42 2.79
C VAL A 14 6.76 -0.72 1.94
N SER A 15 5.71 -0.16 2.57
CA SER A 15 4.67 0.57 1.84
C SER A 15 5.21 1.87 1.22
N LEU A 16 6.12 2.56 1.92
CA LEU A 16 6.79 3.74 1.41
C LEU A 16 7.64 3.42 0.17
N PHE A 17 8.47 2.38 0.21
CA PHE A 17 9.28 2.00 -0.96
C PHE A 17 8.41 1.48 -2.10
N HIS A 18 7.37 0.69 -1.81
CA HIS A 18 6.44 0.22 -2.83
C HIS A 18 5.69 1.39 -3.49
N SER A 19 5.46 2.50 -2.79
CA SER A 19 4.82 3.68 -3.39
C SER A 19 5.60 4.32 -4.55
N VAL A 20 6.89 3.96 -4.73
CA VAL A 20 7.79 4.56 -5.73
C VAL A 20 8.63 3.54 -6.51
N ASP A 21 8.31 2.24 -6.41
CA ASP A 21 9.11 1.18 -7.04
C ASP A 21 8.82 0.94 -8.54
N SER A 22 7.80 1.60 -9.11
CA SER A 22 7.51 1.63 -10.55
C SER A 22 7.55 3.05 -11.10
N ASP A 23 7.85 3.19 -12.40
CA ASP A 23 7.84 4.49 -13.10
C ASP A 23 6.48 5.18 -13.01
N ALA A 24 5.40 4.45 -13.25
CA ALA A 24 4.05 4.99 -13.19
C ALA A 24 3.69 5.47 -11.78
N ARG A 25 3.98 4.70 -10.72
CA ARG A 25 3.68 5.15 -9.34
C ARG A 25 4.48 6.39 -8.95
N ARG A 26 5.75 6.47 -9.36
CA ARG A 26 6.58 7.68 -9.15
C ARG A 26 5.97 8.88 -9.84
N GLU A 27 5.56 8.73 -11.10
CA GLU A 27 5.01 9.82 -11.89
C GLU A 27 3.63 10.25 -11.37
N ILE A 28 2.75 9.31 -11.03
CA ILE A 28 1.46 9.59 -10.40
C ILE A 28 1.68 10.33 -9.08
N LEU A 29 2.54 9.84 -8.18
CA LEU A 29 2.78 10.50 -6.90
C LEU A 29 3.38 11.91 -7.08
N SER A 30 4.22 12.10 -8.09
CA SER A 30 4.76 13.42 -8.46
C SER A 30 3.64 14.39 -8.90
N LEU A 31 2.73 13.96 -9.77
CA LEU A 31 1.57 14.76 -10.19
C LEU A 31 0.68 15.12 -8.98
N LEU A 32 0.37 14.14 -8.15
CA LEU A 32 -0.45 14.32 -6.94
C LEU A 32 0.21 15.25 -5.90
N SER A 33 1.53 15.40 -5.94
CA SER A 33 2.25 16.32 -5.05
C SER A 33 2.14 17.78 -5.49
N GLN A 34 1.83 18.03 -6.77
CA GLN A 34 1.70 19.37 -7.34
C GLN A 34 0.32 19.99 -7.10
N GLY A 35 -0.71 19.16 -6.91
CA GLY A 35 -2.06 19.63 -6.64
C GLY A 35 -3.12 18.56 -6.77
N TRP A 36 -4.38 19.01 -6.71
CA TRP A 36 -5.53 18.15 -6.95
C TRP A 36 -5.55 17.71 -8.42
N THR A 37 -5.56 16.40 -8.64
CA THR A 37 -5.61 15.78 -9.97
C THR A 37 -6.83 14.87 -10.05
N PRO A 38 -7.79 15.15 -10.97
CA PRO A 38 -8.93 14.27 -11.24
C PRO A 38 -8.49 12.86 -11.61
N ILE A 39 -9.25 11.84 -11.20
CA ILE A 39 -8.96 10.44 -11.54
C ILE A 39 -8.95 10.23 -13.05
N SER A 40 -9.81 10.94 -13.81
CA SER A 40 -9.83 10.83 -15.27
C SER A 40 -8.48 11.21 -15.88
N ASP A 41 -7.82 12.27 -15.40
CA ASP A 41 -6.50 12.69 -15.91
C ASP A 41 -5.43 11.64 -15.65
N LEU A 42 -5.52 10.93 -14.53
CA LEU A 42 -4.62 9.83 -14.22
C LEU A 42 -4.91 8.62 -15.10
N THR A 43 -6.17 8.23 -15.27
CA THR A 43 -6.53 7.07 -16.09
C THR A 43 -6.28 7.32 -17.57
N ASP A 44 -6.46 8.54 -18.06
CA ASP A 44 -6.17 8.90 -19.45
C ASP A 44 -4.67 8.75 -19.78
N LYS A 45 -3.81 8.95 -18.77
CA LYS A 45 -2.35 8.88 -18.92
C LYS A 45 -1.74 7.52 -18.57
N PHE A 46 -2.25 6.85 -17.54
CA PHE A 46 -1.66 5.62 -16.97
C PHE A 46 -2.57 4.39 -17.06
N GLY A 47 -3.79 4.53 -17.59
CA GLY A 47 -4.76 3.43 -17.69
C GLY A 47 -5.10 2.82 -16.33
N ASP A 48 -5.23 1.50 -16.29
CA ASP A 48 -5.59 0.75 -15.07
C ASP A 48 -4.55 0.86 -13.95
N GLU A 49 -3.29 1.19 -14.27
CA GLU A 49 -2.25 1.38 -13.25
C GLU A 49 -2.54 2.61 -12.37
N ALA A 50 -3.26 3.62 -12.90
CA ALA A 50 -3.75 4.74 -12.09
C ALA A 50 -4.66 4.26 -10.95
N ASN A 51 -5.65 3.42 -11.28
CA ASN A 51 -6.60 2.91 -10.29
C ASN A 51 -5.87 2.06 -9.24
N ALA A 52 -4.99 1.16 -9.67
CA ALA A 52 -4.21 0.32 -8.77
C ALA A 52 -3.31 1.14 -7.84
N ALA A 53 -2.64 2.18 -8.35
CA ALA A 53 -1.80 3.07 -7.57
C ALA A 53 -2.62 3.88 -6.56
N ILE A 54 -3.76 4.44 -6.98
CA ILE A 54 -4.65 5.21 -6.10
C ILE A 54 -5.19 4.34 -4.96
N SER A 55 -5.68 3.13 -5.24
CA SER A 55 -6.15 2.21 -4.19
C SER A 55 -5.04 1.89 -3.17
N PHE A 56 -3.81 1.69 -3.65
CA PHE A 56 -2.67 1.48 -2.77
C PHE A 56 -2.36 2.73 -1.92
N PHE A 57 -2.33 3.92 -2.55
CA PHE A 57 -2.05 5.16 -1.84
C PHE A 57 -3.13 5.53 -0.82
N GLU A 58 -4.41 5.28 -1.11
CA GLU A 58 -5.53 5.48 -0.19
C GLU A 58 -5.38 4.58 1.03
N LYS A 59 -5.13 3.27 0.81
CA LYS A 59 -4.93 2.29 1.89
C LYS A 59 -3.86 2.75 2.90
N PHE A 60 -2.75 3.31 2.42
CA PHE A 60 -1.65 3.76 3.28
C PHE A 60 -1.71 5.24 3.66
N LYS A 61 -2.85 5.92 3.42
CA LYS A 61 -3.05 7.36 3.65
C LYS A 61 -1.93 8.24 3.07
N LEU A 62 -1.42 7.89 1.90
CA LEU A 62 -0.46 8.73 1.17
C LEU A 62 -1.17 9.84 0.40
N VAL A 63 -2.44 9.65 0.06
CA VAL A 63 -3.28 10.62 -0.66
C VAL A 63 -4.55 10.94 0.12
N GLU A 64 -5.16 12.07 -0.22
CA GLU A 64 -6.53 12.43 0.14
C GLU A 64 -7.36 12.65 -1.11
N SER A 65 -8.68 12.45 -1.00
CA SER A 65 -9.63 12.59 -2.09
C SER A 65 -10.68 13.66 -1.79
N ARG A 66 -11.18 14.32 -2.82
CA ARG A 66 -12.41 15.13 -2.78
C ARG A 66 -13.22 14.95 -4.05
N TRP A 67 -14.51 15.27 -4.00
CA TRP A 67 -15.36 15.33 -5.19
C TRP A 67 -15.13 16.65 -5.93
N GLU A 68 -15.00 16.59 -7.25
CA GLU A 68 -14.94 17.74 -8.15
C GLU A 68 -15.82 17.48 -9.37
N VAL A 69 -16.29 18.54 -10.01
CA VAL A 69 -17.01 18.45 -11.29
C VAL A 69 -16.04 18.81 -12.40
N LYS A 70 -15.84 17.89 -13.35
CA LYS A 70 -15.07 18.11 -14.57
C LYS A 70 -15.88 17.59 -15.75
N ASP A 71 -15.96 18.38 -16.81
CA ASP A 71 -16.78 18.08 -18.00
C ASP A 71 -18.22 17.70 -17.63
N SER A 72 -18.81 18.43 -16.68
CA SER A 72 -20.17 18.22 -16.14
C SER A 72 -20.40 16.85 -15.49
N LYS A 73 -19.34 16.09 -15.19
CA LYS A 73 -19.42 14.81 -14.49
C LYS A 73 -18.72 14.90 -13.12
N PRO A 74 -19.40 14.51 -12.03
CA PRO A 74 -18.75 14.42 -10.72
C PRO A 74 -17.75 13.27 -10.72
N GLN A 75 -16.53 13.55 -10.29
CA GLN A 75 -15.47 12.56 -10.14
C GLN A 75 -14.58 12.88 -8.94
N LYS A 76 -13.84 11.87 -8.45
CA LYS A 76 -12.84 12.07 -7.40
C LYS A 76 -11.60 12.74 -7.98
N ALA A 77 -11.04 13.68 -7.23
CA ALA A 77 -9.71 14.22 -7.44
C ALA A 77 -8.83 13.90 -6.23
N TYR A 78 -7.55 13.72 -6.48
CA TYR A 78 -6.57 13.22 -5.51
C TYR A 78 -5.40 14.19 -5.37
N ARG A 79 -4.78 14.22 -4.20
CA ARG A 79 -3.45 14.83 -3.99
C ARG A 79 -2.72 14.12 -2.85
N THR A 80 -1.41 14.33 -2.72
CA THR A 80 -0.66 13.81 -1.56
C THR A 80 -1.17 14.41 -0.25
N PHE A 81 -1.42 13.58 0.76
CA PHE A 81 -1.85 14.03 2.09
C PHE A 81 -0.67 14.56 2.92
N TYR A 82 0.50 13.94 2.77
CA TYR A 82 1.75 14.30 3.44
C TYR A 82 2.75 14.88 2.42
N ASN A 83 3.54 15.86 2.84
CA ASN A 83 4.62 16.46 2.04
C ASN A 83 6.00 16.29 2.67
N ALA A 84 6.09 15.48 3.73
CA ALA A 84 7.33 15.08 4.35
C ALA A 84 7.13 13.79 5.16
N PHE A 85 8.22 13.06 5.36
CA PHE A 85 8.27 11.88 6.21
C PHE A 85 9.34 12.09 7.29
N GLN A 86 9.04 11.65 8.51
CA GLN A 86 10.01 11.50 9.58
C GLN A 86 10.10 10.01 9.88
N ILE A 87 11.29 9.43 9.71
CA ILE A 87 11.55 8.03 9.99
C ILE A 87 12.27 7.95 11.33
N SER A 88 11.62 7.33 12.31
CA SER A 88 12.09 7.20 13.69
C SER A 88 11.97 5.74 14.13
N SER A 89 12.68 4.88 13.42
CA SER A 89 12.69 3.43 13.63
C SER A 89 14.13 2.92 13.71
N SER A 90 14.32 1.83 14.47
CA SER A 90 15.55 1.05 14.46
C SER A 90 15.23 -0.39 14.07
N LEU A 91 16.19 -1.05 13.44
CA LEU A 91 16.10 -2.42 12.95
C LEU A 91 17.40 -3.12 13.33
N SER A 92 17.30 -4.35 13.80
CA SER A 92 18.44 -5.27 13.77
C SER A 92 18.77 -5.65 12.33
N PHE A 93 19.95 -6.25 12.12
CA PHE A 93 20.35 -6.71 10.79
C PHE A 93 19.38 -7.78 10.24
N ASP A 94 18.92 -8.69 11.08
CA ASP A 94 17.98 -9.75 10.69
C ASP A 94 16.62 -9.17 10.26
N GLU A 95 16.07 -8.22 11.04
CA GLU A 95 14.81 -7.55 10.68
C GLU A 95 14.94 -6.72 9.40
N ALA A 96 16.07 -6.05 9.20
CA ALA A 96 16.35 -5.31 7.98
C ALA A 96 16.43 -6.26 6.76
N GLN A 97 17.10 -7.41 6.91
CA GLN A 97 17.18 -8.43 5.86
C GLN A 97 15.79 -8.95 5.48
N GLU A 98 14.94 -9.23 6.47
CA GLU A 98 13.56 -9.69 6.23
C GLU A 98 12.74 -8.68 5.42
N LEU A 99 12.72 -7.42 5.85
CA LEU A 99 11.94 -6.37 5.18
C LEU A 99 12.51 -6.01 3.81
N LEU A 100 13.82 -5.88 3.65
CA LEU A 100 14.44 -5.58 2.36
C LEU A 100 14.24 -6.72 1.36
N THR A 101 14.21 -7.98 1.81
CA THR A 101 13.86 -9.12 0.95
C THR A 101 12.45 -8.95 0.37
N ILE A 102 11.50 -8.41 1.15
CA ILE A 102 10.13 -8.14 0.67
C ILE A 102 10.10 -6.94 -0.27
N VAL A 103 10.84 -5.88 0.02
CA VAL A 103 10.92 -4.69 -0.85
C VAL A 103 11.49 -5.07 -2.22
N LEU A 104 12.60 -5.81 -2.24
CA LEU A 104 13.31 -6.20 -3.46
C LEU A 104 12.71 -7.42 -4.17
N MET A 105 11.66 -8.03 -3.61
CA MET A 105 11.03 -9.21 -4.18
C MET A 105 10.37 -8.86 -5.54
N THR A 106 10.52 -9.75 -6.52
CA THR A 106 9.88 -9.57 -7.83
C THR A 106 8.36 -9.68 -7.74
N ASN A 107 7.64 -8.96 -8.60
CA ASN A 107 6.17 -9.02 -8.65
C ASN A 107 5.65 -10.45 -8.87
N ARG A 108 6.35 -11.28 -9.65
CA ARG A 108 6.00 -12.69 -9.85
C ARG A 108 6.07 -13.49 -8.53
N LYS A 109 7.16 -13.35 -7.79
CA LYS A 109 7.33 -14.05 -6.50
C LYS A 109 6.32 -13.53 -5.48
N PHE A 110 6.10 -12.23 -5.43
CA PHE A 110 5.11 -11.61 -4.55
C PHE A 110 3.68 -12.10 -4.85
N ALA A 111 3.27 -12.09 -6.12
CA ALA A 111 1.96 -12.60 -6.54
C ALA A 111 1.73 -14.07 -6.16
N SER A 112 2.79 -14.89 -6.16
CA SER A 112 2.69 -16.29 -5.70
C SER A 112 2.39 -16.40 -4.20
N ILE A 113 2.87 -15.45 -3.39
CA ILE A 113 2.60 -15.39 -1.95
C ILE A 113 1.17 -14.87 -1.73
N GLU A 114 0.77 -13.78 -2.39
CA GLU A 114 -0.59 -13.26 -2.31
C GLU A 114 -1.64 -14.30 -2.72
N LYS A 115 -1.38 -15.08 -3.77
CA LYS A 115 -2.28 -16.17 -4.16
C LYS A 115 -2.41 -17.26 -3.09
N LYS A 116 -1.34 -17.54 -2.34
CA LYS A 116 -1.42 -18.47 -1.21
C LYS A 116 -2.22 -17.85 -0.06
N MET A 117 -2.04 -16.56 0.20
CA MET A 117 -2.83 -15.83 1.20
C MET A 117 -4.32 -15.84 0.86
N ASP A 118 -4.69 -15.63 -0.41
CA ASP A 118 -6.09 -15.72 -0.86
C ASP A 118 -6.75 -17.04 -0.50
N ASN A 119 -6.03 -18.16 -0.61
CA ASN A 119 -6.57 -19.47 -0.28
C ASN A 119 -6.66 -19.72 1.23
N LEU A 120 -6.00 -18.89 2.05
CA LEU A 120 -5.92 -19.06 3.50
C LEU A 120 -6.82 -18.09 4.27
N VAL A 121 -7.11 -16.92 3.71
CA VAL A 121 -7.96 -15.90 4.33
C VAL A 121 -9.42 -16.28 4.10
N ALA A 122 -10.13 -16.63 5.18
CA ALA A 122 -11.58 -16.83 5.17
C ALA A 122 -12.32 -15.49 5.04
N ASP A 123 -13.62 -15.54 4.73
CA ASP A 123 -14.46 -14.35 4.50
C ASP A 123 -14.54 -13.46 5.77
N GLU A 124 -14.66 -14.07 6.95
CA GLU A 124 -14.62 -13.37 8.25
C GLU A 124 -13.21 -12.94 8.71
N GLY A 125 -12.20 -13.19 7.88
CA GLY A 125 -10.80 -13.01 8.20
C GLY A 125 -10.16 -14.23 8.86
N THR A 126 -8.84 -14.21 9.00
CA THR A 126 -8.08 -15.34 9.56
C THR A 126 -6.95 -14.84 10.43
N PHE A 127 -6.73 -15.52 11.55
CA PHE A 127 -5.73 -15.11 12.53
C PHE A 127 -4.32 -15.04 11.92
N ALA A 128 -3.61 -13.94 12.14
CA ALA A 128 -2.34 -13.67 11.48
C ALA A 128 -1.29 -14.75 11.78
N ASN A 129 -1.23 -15.27 13.01
CA ASN A 129 -0.28 -16.31 13.37
C ASN A 129 -0.53 -17.64 12.63
N ASP A 130 -1.78 -17.93 12.26
CA ASP A 130 -2.10 -19.14 11.48
C ASP A 130 -1.60 -18.99 10.05
N ILE A 131 -1.74 -17.79 9.47
CA ILE A 131 -1.19 -17.47 8.14
C ILE A 131 0.34 -17.50 8.18
N SER A 132 0.97 -16.86 9.17
CA SER A 132 2.44 -16.92 9.37
C SER A 132 2.93 -18.36 9.39
N ARG A 133 2.28 -19.24 10.18
CA ARG A 133 2.66 -20.65 10.30
C ARG A 133 2.48 -21.41 9.00
N LYS A 134 1.33 -21.28 8.33
CA LYS A 134 1.03 -22.00 7.08
C LYS A 134 1.94 -21.56 5.92
N LEU A 135 2.39 -20.31 5.92
CA LEU A 135 3.28 -19.77 4.89
C LEU A 135 4.76 -19.84 5.27
N ASN A 136 5.09 -20.31 6.48
CA ASN A 136 6.44 -20.32 7.04
C ASN A 136 7.10 -18.92 6.98
N LEU A 137 6.35 -17.92 7.45
CA LEU A 137 6.77 -16.53 7.53
C LEU A 137 6.93 -16.12 8.99
N THR A 138 7.90 -15.24 9.26
CA THR A 138 7.93 -14.51 10.53
C THR A 138 6.77 -13.51 10.57
N ASN A 139 6.42 -13.04 11.78
CA ASN A 139 5.40 -12.00 11.92
C ASN A 139 5.81 -10.68 11.24
N LEU A 140 7.11 -10.36 11.25
CA LEU A 140 7.63 -9.18 10.56
C LEU A 140 7.53 -9.33 9.04
N GLN A 141 7.85 -10.51 8.49
CA GLN A 141 7.69 -10.79 7.07
C GLN A 141 6.23 -10.70 6.64
N LEU A 142 5.31 -11.31 7.40
CA LEU A 142 3.88 -11.23 7.11
C LEU A 142 3.39 -9.78 7.11
N LYS A 143 3.81 -8.98 8.10
CA LYS A 143 3.52 -7.55 8.16
C LYS A 143 4.08 -6.80 6.96
N GLY A 144 5.33 -7.04 6.57
CA GLY A 144 5.92 -6.46 5.36
C GLY A 144 5.15 -6.83 4.09
N ILE A 145 4.70 -8.08 3.94
CA ILE A 145 3.89 -8.53 2.81
C ILE A 145 2.56 -7.76 2.75
N LEU A 146 1.89 -7.58 3.89
CA LEU A 146 0.65 -6.81 3.97
C LEU A 146 0.84 -5.31 3.67
N LYS A 147 2.01 -4.76 4.04
CA LYS A 147 2.40 -3.38 3.70
C LYS A 147 2.74 -3.20 2.21
N ARG A 148 3.01 -4.29 1.49
CA ARG A 148 3.19 -4.27 0.03
C ARG A 148 1.89 -4.58 -0.72
N SER A 149 1.02 -5.43 -0.17
CA SER A 149 -0.24 -5.81 -0.81
C SER A 149 -1.27 -4.68 -0.73
N SER A 150 -2.06 -4.48 -1.79
CA SER A 150 -3.28 -3.66 -1.74
C SER A 150 -4.53 -4.48 -1.37
N ARG A 151 -4.42 -5.81 -1.28
CA ARG A 151 -5.56 -6.74 -1.22
C ARG A 151 -5.91 -7.23 0.18
N PHE A 152 -4.96 -7.14 1.12
CA PHE A 152 -5.15 -7.66 2.48
C PHE A 152 -4.72 -6.64 3.53
N ASP A 153 -5.38 -6.59 4.68
CA ASP A 153 -5.00 -5.74 5.80
C ASP A 153 -5.21 -6.42 7.16
N PHE A 154 -4.67 -5.82 8.22
CA PHE A 154 -4.94 -6.25 9.59
C PHE A 154 -6.25 -5.65 10.12
N LYS A 155 -7.11 -6.51 10.67
CA LYS A 155 -8.26 -6.13 11.52
C LYS A 155 -8.05 -6.76 12.89
N GLY A 156 -7.43 -5.99 13.79
CA GLY A 156 -6.94 -6.51 15.07
C GLY A 156 -5.87 -7.57 14.84
N HIS A 157 -6.13 -8.80 15.26
CA HIS A 157 -5.20 -9.93 15.07
C HIS A 157 -5.50 -10.77 13.82
N ASN A 158 -6.55 -10.43 13.07
CA ASN A 158 -6.92 -11.12 11.85
C ASN A 158 -6.38 -10.40 10.62
N ILE A 159 -6.13 -11.16 9.57
CA ILE A 159 -5.94 -10.67 8.21
C ILE A 159 -7.28 -10.79 7.49
N VAL A 160 -7.70 -9.70 6.85
CA VAL A 160 -8.93 -9.60 6.07
C VAL A 160 -8.60 -9.13 4.66
N ARG A 161 -9.52 -9.30 3.70
CA ARG A 161 -9.40 -8.68 2.38
C ARG A 161 -9.81 -7.21 2.43
N VAL A 162 -9.15 -6.39 1.62
CA VAL A 162 -9.47 -4.96 1.45
C VAL A 162 -10.62 -4.88 0.44
N GLY A 163 -11.74 -4.27 0.84
CA GLY A 163 -12.95 -4.16 0.02
C GLY A 163 -14.15 -4.97 0.53
N ASP A 164 -13.95 -5.83 1.54
CA ASP A 164 -15.05 -6.50 2.28
C ASP A 164 -15.54 -5.61 3.45
N GLU A 165 -15.68 -4.30 3.19
CA GLU A 165 -16.41 -3.40 4.06
C GLU A 165 -17.86 -3.34 3.57
N ASP A 166 -18.77 -3.95 4.35
CA ASP A 166 -20.22 -3.70 4.28
C ASP A 166 -20.55 -2.21 4.50
#